data_AF-A0A523T221-F1
#
_entry.id   AF-A0A523T221-F1
#
_cell.length_a   1.000
_cell.length_b   1.000
_cell.length_c   1.000
_cell.angle_alpha   90.00
_cell.angle_beta   90.00
_cell.angle_gamma   90.00
#
_symmetry.space_group_name_H-M   'P 1'
#
loop_
_entity.id
_entity.type
_entity.pdbx_description
1 polymer ?
#
loop_
_entity_poly.entity_id
_entity_poly.type
_entity_poly.pdbx_seq_one_letter_code
_entity_poly.pdbx_strand_id
1 'polypeptide(L)'
;MKKKIGTLLEEDLIFDAKRVALSQKQPFSKVLEDALRMYLLTMERKTRLKRKNISLSSHGAMSISPSVLKSIMEEEGVHET
;
A
#
# COMPACT_ATOMS: atom_id res chain seq x y z
N MET A 1 4.98 9.70 16.54
CA MET A 1 6.43 10.00 16.76
C MET A 1 7.21 9.64 15.51
N LYS A 2 8.24 10.41 15.12
CA LYS A 2 9.05 10.10 13.92
C LYS A 2 10.28 9.25 14.30
N LYS A 3 10.58 8.22 13.51
CA LYS A 3 11.79 7.38 13.64
C LYS A 3 12.73 7.68 12.48
N LYS A 4 14.03 7.76 12.74
CA LYS A 4 15.07 7.94 11.71
C LYS A 4 15.52 6.56 11.24
N ILE A 5 15.61 6.38 9.93
CA ILE A 5 16.13 5.17 9.29
C ILE A 5 17.25 5.55 8.34
N GLY A 6 18.33 4.78 8.32
CA GLY A 6 19.38 4.85 7.31
C GLY A 6 19.05 3.86 6.19
N THR A 7 19.10 4.31 4.94
CA THR A 7 18.85 3.48 3.76
C THR A 7 19.79 3.90 2.62
N LEU A 8 20.15 2.95 1.78
CA LEU A 8 20.89 3.21 0.54
C LEU A 8 19.88 3.42 -0.59
N LEU A 9 20.12 4.45 -1.40
CA LEU A 9 19.30 4.80 -2.56
C LEU A 9 20.24 5.20 -3.70
N GLU A 10 19.80 4.96 -4.92
CA GLU A 10 20.51 5.40 -6.13
C GLU A 10 20.68 6.92 -6.16
N GLU A 11 21.85 7.38 -6.60
CA GLU A 11 22.19 8.81 -6.60
C GLU A 11 21.26 9.62 -7.51
N ASP A 12 20.97 9.10 -8.70
CA ASP A 12 20.06 9.74 -9.66
C ASP A 12 18.66 9.93 -9.06
N LEU A 13 18.18 8.94 -8.30
CA LEU A 13 16.89 9.00 -7.62
C LEU A 13 16.88 10.08 -6.53
N ILE A 14 17.98 10.18 -5.76
CA ILE A 14 18.13 11.24 -4.76
C ILE A 14 18.14 12.62 -5.42
N PHE A 15 18.84 12.75 -6.55
CA PHE A 15 18.94 14.00 -7.30
C PHE A 15 17.56 14.47 -7.78
N ASP A 16 16.80 13.57 -8.42
CA ASP A 16 15.45 13.88 -8.88
C ASP A 16 14.50 14.24 -7.75
N ALA A 17 14.53 13.48 -6.64
CA ALA A 17 13.70 13.77 -5.49
C ALA A 17 14.05 15.11 -4.83
N LYS A 18 15.34 15.51 -4.79
CA LYS A 18 15.76 16.85 -4.33
C LYS A 18 15.26 17.96 -5.25
N ARG A 19 15.31 17.75 -6.56
CA ARG A 19 14.77 18.71 -7.54
C ARG A 19 13.27 18.94 -7.34
N VAL A 20 12.52 17.85 -7.11
CA VAL A 20 11.09 17.93 -6.79
C VAL A 20 10.86 18.68 -5.47
N ALA A 21 11.60 18.35 -4.42
CA ALA A 21 11.51 19.04 -3.13
C ALA A 21 11.74 20.55 -3.26
N LEU A 22 12.75 20.95 -4.03
CA LEU A 22 13.03 22.36 -4.32
C LEU A 22 11.88 23.03 -5.08
N SER A 23 11.37 22.39 -6.15
CA SER A 23 10.28 22.94 -6.96
C SER A 23 8.99 23.16 -6.16
N GLN A 24 8.70 22.27 -5.20
CA GLN A 24 7.52 22.34 -4.36
C GLN A 24 7.73 23.18 -3.08
N LYS A 25 8.95 23.71 -2.87
CA LYS A 25 9.36 24.42 -1.63
C LYS A 25 9.08 23.61 -0.37
N GLN A 26 9.34 22.31 -0.42
CA GLN A 26 9.14 21.40 0.71
C GLN A 26 10.44 20.74 1.15
N PRO A 27 10.55 20.31 2.43
CA PRO A 27 11.68 19.52 2.89
C PRO A 27 11.77 18.19 2.15
N PHE A 28 12.99 17.75 1.83
CA PHE A 28 13.25 16.46 1.20
C PHE A 28 12.65 15.28 1.97
N SER A 29 12.69 15.33 3.30
CA SER A 29 12.09 14.30 4.16
C SER A 29 10.58 14.16 3.98
N LYS A 30 9.88 15.26 3.66
CA LYS A 30 8.44 15.25 3.40
C LYS A 30 8.13 14.58 2.06
N VAL A 31 8.92 14.85 1.03
CA VAL A 31 8.80 14.19 -0.28
C VAL A 31 8.93 12.68 -0.15
N LEU A 32 9.92 12.20 0.62
CA LEU A 32 10.10 10.77 0.89
C LEU A 32 8.92 10.17 1.67
N GLU A 33 8.44 10.88 2.70
CA GLU A 33 7.31 10.43 3.52
C GLU A 33 6.02 10.33 2.67
N ASP A 34 5.75 11.32 1.82
CA ASP A 34 4.58 11.36 0.96
C ASP A 34 4.64 10.27 -0.13
N ALA A 35 5.81 10.04 -0.73
CA ALA A 35 6.01 8.95 -1.69
C ALA A 35 5.77 7.58 -1.06
N LEU A 36 6.29 7.34 0.16
CA LEU A 36 6.05 6.10 0.92
C LEU A 36 4.56 5.92 1.24
N ARG A 37 3.89 6.98 1.70
CA ARG A 37 2.44 6.95 1.97
C ARG A 37 1.65 6.60 0.71
N MET A 38 1.95 7.25 -0.42
CA MET A 38 1.30 6.96 -1.69
C MET A 38 1.52 5.52 -2.15
N TYR A 39 2.74 5.01 -2.01
CA TYR A 39 3.07 3.62 -2.36
C TYR A 39 2.26 2.62 -1.50
N LEU A 40 2.25 2.80 -0.19
CA LEU A 40 1.51 1.95 0.75
C LEU A 40 0.00 1.98 0.47
N LEU A 41 -0.59 3.18 0.29
CA LEU A 41 -2.00 3.33 -0.07
C LEU A 41 -2.34 2.63 -1.39
N THR A 42 -1.44 2.71 -2.38
CA THR A 42 -1.62 2.05 -3.67
C THR A 42 -1.56 0.53 -3.53
N MET A 43 -0.63 0.02 -2.71
CA MET A 43 -0.52 -1.41 -2.42
C MET A 43 -1.75 -1.94 -1.67
N GLU A 44 -2.22 -1.24 -0.64
CA GLU A 44 -3.45 -1.60 0.10
C GLU A 44 -4.65 -1.70 -0.85
N ARG A 45 -4.82 -0.71 -1.74
CA ARG A 45 -5.90 -0.73 -2.74
C ARG A 45 -5.78 -1.93 -3.68
N LYS A 46 -4.58 -2.24 -4.18
CA LYS A 46 -4.35 -3.41 -5.04
C LYS A 46 -4.66 -4.72 -4.31
N THR A 47 -4.28 -4.85 -3.05
CA THR A 47 -4.56 -6.03 -2.22
C THR A 47 -6.06 -6.17 -1.96
N ARG A 48 -6.76 -5.08 -1.62
CA ARG A 48 -8.23 -5.10 -1.46
C ARG A 48 -8.95 -5.47 -2.76
N LEU A 49 -8.51 -4.96 -3.91
CA LEU A 49 -9.05 -5.31 -5.23
C LEU A 49 -8.83 -6.79 -5.56
N LYS A 50 -7.62 -7.32 -5.32
CA LYS A 50 -7.34 -8.76 -5.46
C LYS A 50 -8.25 -9.60 -4.57
N ARG A 51 -8.44 -9.22 -3.30
CA ARG A 51 -9.33 -9.93 -2.37
C ARG A 51 -10.79 -9.93 -2.82
N LYS A 52 -11.31 -8.79 -3.31
CA LYS A 52 -12.65 -8.73 -3.91
C LYS A 52 -12.79 -9.62 -5.14
N ASN A 53 -11.74 -9.72 -5.95
CA ASN A 53 -11.77 -10.62 -7.10
C ASN A 53 -11.69 -12.09 -6.70
N ILE A 54 -11.02 -12.45 -5.60
CA ILE A 54 -10.98 -13.84 -5.09
C ILE A 54 -12.39 -14.31 -4.74
N SER A 55 -13.15 -13.53 -3.96
CA SER A 55 -14.54 -13.91 -3.59
C SER A 55 -15.49 -13.97 -4.79
N LEU A 56 -15.22 -13.19 -5.84
CA LEU A 56 -15.94 -13.29 -7.11
C LEU A 56 -15.50 -14.53 -7.92
N SER A 57 -14.21 -14.83 -7.98
CA SER A 57 -13.64 -15.94 -8.76
C SER A 57 -13.88 -17.32 -8.16
N SER A 58 -14.17 -17.41 -6.86
CA SER A 58 -14.54 -18.67 -6.20
C SER A 58 -15.99 -19.10 -6.47
N HIS A 59 -16.75 -18.34 -7.29
CA HIS A 59 -18.07 -18.77 -7.77
C HIS A 59 -17.95 -20.12 -8.50
N GLY A 60 -18.50 -21.16 -7.90
CA GLY A 60 -18.57 -22.52 -8.46
C GLY A 60 -17.52 -23.51 -7.97
N ALA A 61 -16.44 -23.06 -7.31
CA ALA A 61 -15.42 -23.96 -6.76
C ALA A 61 -15.64 -24.32 -5.28
N MET A 62 -16.37 -23.48 -4.53
CA MET A 62 -16.68 -23.70 -3.11
C MET A 62 -18.19 -23.78 -2.89
N SER A 63 -18.60 -24.58 -1.90
CA SER A 63 -20.00 -24.77 -1.48
C SER A 63 -20.59 -23.61 -0.69
N ILE A 64 -19.79 -22.57 -0.40
CA ILE A 64 -20.21 -21.39 0.37
C ILE A 64 -20.63 -20.26 -0.54
N SER A 65 -21.61 -19.47 -0.09
CA SER A 65 -22.05 -18.32 -0.86
C SER A 65 -20.98 -17.22 -0.86
N PRO A 66 -20.82 -16.49 -1.99
CA PRO A 66 -19.84 -15.41 -2.12
C PRO A 66 -20.01 -14.29 -1.08
N SER A 67 -21.25 -14.03 -0.65
CA SER A 67 -21.56 -13.06 0.39
C SER A 67 -20.97 -13.45 1.74
N VAL A 68 -21.11 -14.72 2.12
CA VAL A 68 -20.56 -15.25 3.37
C VAL A 68 -19.04 -15.27 3.34
N LEU A 69 -18.44 -15.72 2.23
CA LEU A 69 -16.97 -15.68 2.07
C LEU A 69 -16.41 -14.26 2.18
N LYS A 70 -17.09 -13.29 1.56
CA LYS A 70 -16.70 -11.87 1.66
C LYS A 70 -16.71 -11.37 3.10
N SER A 71 -17.75 -11.69 3.86
CA SER A 71 -17.84 -11.32 5.28
C SER A 71 -16.69 -11.91 6.11
N ILE A 72 -16.35 -13.19 5.91
CA ILE A 72 -15.24 -13.85 6.59
C ILE A 72 -13.89 -13.19 6.24
N MET A 73 -13.69 -12.79 4.98
CA MET A 73 -12.47 -12.11 4.54
C MET A 73 -12.36 -10.65 4.99
N GLU A 74 -13.45 -10.04 5.44
CA GLU A 74 -13.52 -8.64 5.89
C GLU A 74 -13.48 -8.50 7.43
N GLU A 75 -13.49 -9.61 8.20
CA GLU A 75 -13.37 -9.60 9.67
C GLU A 75 -11.96 -9.16 10.15
N GLU A 76 -11.92 -8.25 11.13
CA GLU A 76 -10.69 -7.80 11.80
C GLU A 76 -10.14 -8.91 12.71
N GLY A 77 -8.89 -9.33 12.46
CA GLY A 77 -8.19 -10.36 13.24
C GLY A 77 -7.65 -11.55 12.43
N VAL A 78 -8.09 -11.75 11.19
CA VAL A 78 -7.57 -12.82 10.30
C VAL A 78 -6.20 -12.45 9.67
N HIS A 79 -5.70 -11.24 9.95
CA HIS A 79 -4.54 -10.66 9.26
C HIS A 79 -3.46 -10.05 10.17
N GLU A 80 -3.47 -10.33 11.48
CA GLU A 80 -2.35 -9.96 12.35
C GLU A 80 -1.37 -11.14 12.49
N THR A 81 -0.31 -11.12 11.68
CA THR A 81 0.96 -11.83 11.93
C THR A 81 2.11 -10.91 11.57
#